data_AF-A0A7S4RFQ7-F1
#
_entry.id   AF-A0A7S4RFQ7-F1
#
_cell.length_a   1.000
_cell.length_b   1.000
_cell.length_c   1.000
_cell.angle_alpha   90.00
_cell.angle_beta   90.00
_cell.angle_gamma   90.00
#
_symmetry.space_group_name_H-M   'P 1'
#
loop_
_entity.id
_entity.type
_entity.pdbx_description
1 polymer ?
#
loop_
_entity_poly.entity_id
_entity_poly.type
_entity_poly.pdbx_seq_one_letter_code
_entity_poly.pdbx_strand_id
1 'polypeptide(L)'
;GGVPFSKVFWFHRCLCLYAMARTHKTKKRKYIAQAKRIHKELTNSLKNKNPNVLHYVSLLNAEKAALKQKKYQEDDVKKLYNDAITMSARGGYVHDAALAQERFA
;
A
#
# COMPACT_ATOMS: atom_id res chain seq x y z
N GLY A 1 18.45 -11.75 0.67
CA GLY A 1 17.60 -12.17 -0.47
C GLY A 1 16.76 -11.00 -0.92
N GLY A 2 16.91 -10.55 -2.17
CA GLY A 2 16.20 -9.40 -2.71
C GLY A 2 14.72 -9.68 -3.00
N VAL A 3 13.93 -8.62 -3.19
CA VAL A 3 12.54 -8.77 -3.64
C VAL A 3 12.53 -9.03 -5.15
N PRO A 4 11.80 -10.04 -5.65
CA PRO A 4 11.68 -10.26 -7.09
C PRO A 4 11.15 -8.99 -7.79
N PHE A 5 11.76 -8.60 -8.91
CA PHE A 5 11.38 -7.40 -9.69
C PHE A 5 9.88 -7.36 -10.01
N SER A 6 9.28 -8.53 -10.22
CA SER A 6 7.84 -8.66 -10.40
C SER A 6 7.05 -8.04 -9.25
N LYS A 7 7.40 -8.30 -7.98
CA LYS A 7 6.66 -7.81 -6.81
C LYS A 7 6.76 -6.30 -6.64
N VAL A 8 7.89 -5.69 -6.98
CA VAL A 8 8.07 -4.22 -6.98
C VAL A 8 7.12 -3.59 -8.01
N PHE A 9 7.07 -4.14 -9.23
CA PHE A 9 6.12 -3.71 -10.26
C PHE A 9 4.65 -3.87 -9.80
N TRP A 10 4.30 -5.01 -9.20
CA TRP A 10 2.96 -5.24 -8.66
C TRP A 10 2.59 -4.24 -7.57
N PHE A 11 3.53 -3.90 -6.69
CA PHE A 11 3.34 -2.89 -5.64
C PHE A 11 3.03 -1.51 -6.23
N HIS A 12 3.89 -0.97 -7.11
CA HIS A 12 3.64 0.33 -7.73
C HIS A 12 2.36 0.34 -8.56
N ARG A 13 2.05 -0.74 -9.27
CA ARG A 13 0.79 -0.88 -9.99
C ARG A 13 -0.42 -0.80 -9.05
N CYS A 14 -0.36 -1.44 -7.90
CA CYS A 14 -1.42 -1.38 -6.89
C CYS A 14 -1.60 0.05 -6.37
N LEU A 15 -0.50 0.74 -6.07
CA LEU A 15 -0.50 2.14 -5.62
C LEU A 15 -1.13 3.09 -6.66
N CYS A 16 -0.74 2.95 -7.94
CA CYS A 16 -1.32 3.73 -9.03
C CYS A 16 -2.82 3.47 -9.20
N LEU A 17 -3.28 2.22 -9.07
CA LEU A 17 -4.69 1.89 -9.15
C LEU A 17 -5.50 2.50 -7.98
N TYR A 18 -4.92 2.56 -6.78
CA TYR A 18 -5.55 3.25 -5.65
C TYR A 18 -5.62 4.77 -5.87
N ALA A 19 -4.55 5.39 -6.38
CA ALA A 19 -4.56 6.80 -6.75
C ALA A 19 -5.62 7.10 -7.83
N MET A 20 -5.70 6.29 -8.89
CA MET A 20 -6.73 6.42 -9.93
C MET A 20 -8.15 6.21 -9.37
N ALA A 21 -8.33 5.36 -8.36
CA ALA A 21 -9.61 5.19 -7.69
C ALA A 21 -10.03 6.41 -6.84
N ARG A 22 -9.09 7.25 -6.39
CA ARG A 22 -9.37 8.53 -5.72
C ARG A 22 -9.83 9.59 -6.72
N THR A 23 -9.16 9.67 -7.88
CA THR A 23 -9.42 10.71 -8.89
C THR A 23 -10.62 10.41 -9.79
N HIS A 24 -10.81 9.16 -10.23
CA HIS A 24 -11.85 8.80 -11.20
C HIS A 24 -13.12 8.23 -10.54
N LYS A 25 -14.20 9.02 -10.48
CA LYS A 25 -15.49 8.62 -9.90
C LYS A 25 -16.23 7.53 -10.71
N THR A 26 -16.11 7.54 -12.04
CA THR A 26 -16.90 6.65 -12.94
C THR A 26 -16.38 5.21 -13.02
N LYS A 27 -15.07 5.00 -12.90
CA LYS A 27 -14.42 3.67 -12.99
C LYS A 27 -13.85 3.18 -11.65
N LYS A 28 -14.13 3.89 -10.56
CA LYS A 28 -13.63 3.61 -9.19
C LYS A 28 -13.73 2.13 -8.80
N ARG A 29 -14.87 1.49 -9.03
CA ARG A 29 -15.08 0.07 -8.67
C ARG A 29 -14.12 -0.87 -9.41
N LYS A 30 -13.84 -0.62 -10.70
CA LYS A 30 -12.93 -1.45 -11.52
C LYS A 30 -11.49 -1.33 -11.01
N TYR A 31 -11.03 -0.10 -10.75
CA TYR A 31 -9.69 0.13 -10.21
C TYR A 31 -9.50 -0.49 -8.83
N ILE A 32 -10.48 -0.34 -7.93
CA ILE A 32 -10.43 -0.97 -6.60
C ILE A 32 -10.43 -2.48 -6.70
N ALA A 33 -11.22 -3.08 -7.59
CA ALA A 33 -11.25 -4.54 -7.76
C ALA A 33 -9.89 -5.07 -8.22
N GLN A 34 -9.26 -4.41 -9.19
CA GLN A 34 -7.94 -4.78 -9.68
C GLN A 34 -6.86 -4.58 -8.60
N ALA A 35 -6.89 -3.46 -7.88
CA ALA A 35 -5.96 -3.19 -6.78
C ALA A 35 -6.09 -4.24 -5.66
N LYS A 36 -7.32 -4.61 -5.29
CA LYS A 36 -7.58 -5.66 -4.28
C LYS A 36 -7.01 -7.02 -4.68
N ARG A 37 -7.09 -7.40 -5.96
CA ARG A 37 -6.50 -8.65 -6.45
C ARG A 37 -4.98 -8.64 -6.24
N ILE A 38 -4.32 -7.58 -6.68
CA ILE A 38 -2.86 -7.44 -6.54
C ILE A 38 -2.44 -7.39 -5.07
N HIS A 39 -3.20 -6.65 -4.25
CA HIS A 39 -2.96 -6.58 -2.82
C HIS A 39 -3.04 -7.96 -2.17
N LYS A 40 -4.04 -8.78 -2.52
CA LYS A 40 -4.18 -10.15 -2.00
C LYS A 40 -2.97 -11.03 -2.37
N GLU A 41 -2.45 -10.91 -3.60
CA GLU A 41 -1.24 -11.63 -4.03
C GLU A 41 -0.01 -11.24 -3.20
N LEU A 42 0.18 -9.94 -2.93
CA LEU A 42 1.27 -9.43 -2.09
C LEU A 42 1.11 -9.90 -0.63
N THR A 43 -0.12 -9.91 -0.09
CA THR A 43 -0.38 -10.45 1.25
C THR A 43 -0.16 -11.96 1.33
N ASN A 44 -0.54 -12.73 0.30
CA ASN A 44 -0.26 -14.16 0.24
C ASN A 44 1.25 -14.43 0.16
N SER A 45 1.98 -13.59 -0.57
CA SER A 45 3.44 -13.64 -0.60
C SER A 45 4.09 -13.41 0.77
N LEU A 46 3.49 -12.56 1.62
CA LEU A 46 3.94 -12.37 3.01
C LEU A 46 3.71 -13.63 3.85
N LYS A 47 2.55 -14.29 3.71
CA LYS A 47 2.23 -15.55 4.39
C LYS A 47 3.21 -16.67 4.04
N ASN A 48 3.74 -16.65 2.82
CA ASN A 48 4.77 -17.59 2.35
C ASN A 48 6.19 -17.23 2.86
N LYS A 49 6.30 -16.57 4.02
CA LYS A 49 7.54 -16.22 4.73
C LYS A 49 8.51 -15.32 3.96
N ASN A 50 8.03 -14.42 3.09
CA ASN A 50 8.88 -13.37 2.53
C ASN A 50 8.67 -12.04 3.29
N PRO A 51 9.50 -11.73 4.30
CA PRO A 51 9.35 -10.53 5.13
C PRO A 51 9.59 -9.24 4.35
N ASN A 52 10.31 -9.30 3.22
CA ASN A 52 10.62 -8.12 2.39
C ASN A 52 9.41 -7.60 1.59
N VAL A 53 8.21 -8.15 1.80
CA VAL A 53 6.96 -7.67 1.20
C VAL A 53 6.08 -7.01 2.26
N LEU A 54 6.47 -7.09 3.54
CA LEU A 54 5.71 -6.56 4.66
C LEU A 54 5.52 -5.06 4.56
N HIS A 55 6.59 -4.31 4.24
CA HIS A 55 6.53 -2.86 4.11
C HIS A 55 5.62 -2.41 2.96
N TYR A 56 5.65 -3.13 1.83
CA TYR A 56 4.70 -2.91 0.73
C TYR A 56 3.25 -3.15 1.15
N VAL A 57 2.98 -4.23 1.88
CA VAL A 57 1.62 -4.56 2.35
C VAL A 57 1.13 -3.52 3.37
N SER A 58 1.99 -3.05 4.28
CA SER A 58 1.64 -2.01 5.26
C SER A 58 1.19 -0.72 4.57
N LEU A 59 1.94 -0.24 3.57
CA LEU A 59 1.56 0.96 2.81
C LEU A 59 0.27 0.77 2.00
N LEU A 60 0.08 -0.40 1.36
CA LEU A 60 -1.14 -0.69 0.63
C LEU A 60 -2.39 -0.82 1.53
N ASN A 61 -2.22 -1.23 2.79
CA ASN A 61 -3.28 -1.22 3.79
C ASN A 61 -3.68 0.22 4.16
N ALA A 62 -2.71 1.11 4.35
CA ALA A 62 -2.96 2.53 4.61
C ALA A 62 -3.74 3.19 3.46
N GLU A 63 -3.31 2.99 2.21
CA GLU A 63 -3.99 3.50 1.01
C GLU A 63 -5.42 2.98 0.85
N LYS A 64 -5.62 1.69 1.13
CA LYS A 64 -6.94 1.07 1.08
C LYS A 64 -7.87 1.65 2.16
N ALA A 65 -7.35 1.97 3.33
CA ALA A 65 -8.10 2.62 4.39
C ALA A 65 -8.43 4.08 4.01
N ALA A 66 -7.46 4.83 3.49
CA ALA A 66 -7.65 6.18 2.95
C ALA A 66 -8.73 6.24 1.86
N LEU A 67 -8.81 5.23 0.99
CA LEU A 67 -9.83 5.15 -0.06
C LEU A 67 -11.26 4.91 0.45
N LYS A 68 -11.38 4.26 1.60
CA LYS A 68 -12.66 3.97 2.26
C LYS A 68 -13.05 5.03 3.28
N GLN A 69 -12.12 5.94 3.57
CA GLN A 69 -12.18 6.86 4.68
C GLN A 69 -13.51 7.63 4.69
N LYS A 70 -14.25 7.46 5.77
CA LYS A 70 -15.24 8.42 6.23
C LYS A 70 -14.52 9.40 7.15
N LYS A 71 -15.01 10.63 7.26
CA LYS A 71 -14.39 11.73 8.04
C LYS A 71 -13.98 11.33 9.49
N TYR A 72 -14.63 10.33 10.07
CA TYR A 72 -14.40 9.84 11.44
C TYR A 72 -13.31 8.77 11.58
N GLN A 73 -12.67 8.34 10.49
CA GLN A 73 -11.60 7.32 10.49
C GLN A 73 -10.24 7.93 10.14
N GLU A 74 -10.08 9.24 10.37
CA GLU A 74 -8.84 9.94 10.02
C GLU A 74 -7.64 9.42 10.82
N ASP A 75 -7.82 9.26 12.13
CA ASP A 75 -6.76 8.80 13.03
C ASP A 75 -6.33 7.36 12.76
N ASP A 76 -7.26 6.49 12.35
CA ASP A 76 -6.93 5.10 11.98
C ASP A 76 -6.07 5.05 10.71
N VAL A 77 -6.36 5.91 9.74
CA VAL A 77 -5.55 6.01 8.52
C VAL A 77 -4.18 6.60 8.83
N LYS A 78 -4.11 7.64 9.69
CA LYS A 78 -2.84 8.22 10.18
C LYS A 78 -1.96 7.16 10.83
N LYS A 79 -2.53 6.34 11.73
CA LYS A 79 -1.82 5.23 12.37
C LYS A 79 -1.26 4.24 11.36
N LEU A 80 -2.06 3.83 10.37
CA LEU A 80 -1.60 2.89 9.34
C LEU A 80 -0.45 3.45 8.48
N TYR A 81 -0.47 4.75 8.14
CA TYR A 81 0.66 5.37 7.45
C TYR A 81 1.91 5.44 8.34
N ASN A 82 1.76 5.84 9.60
CA ASN A 82 2.87 5.87 10.56
C ASN A 82 3.48 4.47 10.78
N ASP A 83 2.65 3.44 10.87
CA ASP A 83 3.10 2.05 10.95
C ASP A 83 3.86 1.66 9.68
N ALA A 84 3.36 2.03 8.49
CA ALA A 84 4.05 1.76 7.23
C ALA A 84 5.41 2.47 7.15
N ILE A 85 5.49 3.75 7.53
CA ILE A 85 6.73 4.53 7.59
C ILE A 85 7.72 3.86 8.56
N THR A 86 7.27 3.53 9.76
CA THR A 86 8.09 2.91 10.80
C THR A 86 8.63 1.55 10.36
N MET A 87 7.80 0.74 9.72
CA MET A 87 8.19 -0.57 9.20
C MET A 87 9.19 -0.47 8.06
N SER A 88 8.98 0.45 7.11
CA SER A 88 9.93 0.71 6.02
C SER A 88 11.27 1.23 6.54
N ALA A 89 11.24 2.18 7.49
CA ALA A 89 12.45 2.76 8.08
C ALA A 89 13.26 1.71 8.87
N ARG A 90 12.59 0.91 9.72
CA ARG A 90 13.24 -0.18 10.48
C ARG A 90 13.82 -1.26 9.57
N GLY A 91 13.20 -1.49 8.41
CA GLY A 91 13.69 -2.44 7.42
C GLY A 91 14.83 -1.91 6.53
N GLY A 92 15.21 -0.63 6.66
CA GLY A 92 16.22 0.01 5.80
C GLY A 92 15.69 0.40 4.41
N TYR A 93 14.38 0.36 4.18
CA TYR A 93 13.74 0.73 2.91
C TYR A 93 13.46 2.23 2.85
N VAL A 94 14.53 3.04 2.75
CA VAL A 94 14.45 4.51 2.83
C VAL A 94 13.53 5.10 1.75
N HIS A 95 13.61 4.60 0.52
CA HIS A 95 12.75 5.07 -0.57
C HIS A 95 11.26 4.79 -0.31
N ASP A 96 10.93 3.63 0.25
CA ASP A 96 9.54 3.26 0.56
C ASP A 96 9.00 4.02 1.77
N ALA A 97 9.86 4.36 2.74
CA ALA A 97 9.51 5.23 3.86
C ALA A 97 9.21 6.67 3.39
N ALA A 98 10.06 7.22 2.52
CA ALA A 98 9.83 8.53 1.91
C ALA A 98 8.53 8.56 1.10
N LEU A 99 8.29 7.53 0.28
CA LEU A 99 7.06 7.40 -0.49
C LEU A 99 5.82 7.32 0.42
N ALA A 100 5.89 6.60 1.54
CA ALA A 100 4.81 6.54 2.51
C ALA A 100 4.53 7.91 3.14
N GLN A 101 5.57 8.68 3.46
CA GLN A 101 5.45 10.05 3.96
C GLN A 101 4.81 10.99 2.93
N GLU A 102 5.23 10.93 1.66
CA GLU A 102 4.64 11.72 0.57
C GLU A 102 3.17 11.41 0.32
N ARG A 103 2.74 10.16 0.56
CA ARG A 103 1.33 9.75 0.43
C ARG A 103 0.47 10.17 1.62
N PHE A 104 1.11 10.37 2.77
CA PHE A 104 0.46 10.77 4.00
C PHE A 104 0.20 12.28 4.07
N ALA A 105 1.14 13.08 3.57
CA ALA A 105 1.07 14.55 3.48
C ALA A 105 -0.06 15.02 2.55
#